data_AF-A0A4Z2H644-F1
#
_entry.id   AF-A0A4Z2H644-F1
#
_cell.length_a   1.000
_cell.length_b   1.000
_cell.length_c   1.000
_cell.angle_alpha   90.00
_cell.angle_beta   90.00
_cell.angle_gamma   90.00
#
_symmetry.space_group_name_H-M   'P 1'
#
loop_
_entity.id
_entity.type
_entity.pdbx_description
1 polymer ?
#
loop_
_entity_poly.entity_id
_entity_poly.type
_entity_poly.pdbx_seq_one_letter_code
_entity_poly.pdbx_strand_id
1 'polypeptide(L)' 'MEYLIGIQGPDFVLVAADNVAANSILQMKHDADKMFKLSEKILLLCVGEAGDTAQFAEYIQKNVQLYKMRNGKRPRLG' A
#
# COMPACT_ATOMS: atom_id res chain seq x y z
N MET A 1 -2.65 17.46 -2.97
CA MET A 1 -1.55 16.75 -3.66
C MET A 1 -1.11 15.64 -2.74
N GLU A 2 -1.09 14.41 -3.23
CA GLU A 2 -0.76 13.22 -2.45
C GLU A 2 0.69 12.80 -2.72
N TYR A 3 1.39 12.32 -1.70
CA TYR A 3 2.82 12.03 -1.78
C TYR A 3 3.13 10.69 -1.13
N LEU A 4 3.89 9.87 -1.85
CA LEU A 4 4.47 8.62 -1.36
C LEU A 4 5.98 8.69 -1.53
N ILE A 5 6.72 8.29 -0.51
CA ILE A 5 8.18 8.17 -0.57
C ILE A 5 8.63 6.85 0.03
N GLY A 6 9.64 6.25 -0.60
CA GLY A 6 10.33 5.05 -0.11
C GLY A 6 11.83 5.23 -0.25
N ILE A 7 12.57 4.87 0.80
CA ILE A 7 14.04 4.88 0.82
C ILE A 7 14.49 3.46 1.15
N GLN A 8 15.29 2.87 0.26
CA GLN A 8 15.92 1.58 0.48
C GLN A 8 17.29 1.79 1.15
N GLY A 9 17.47 1.18 2.32
CA GLY A 9 18.77 0.97 2.94
C GLY A 9 19.30 -0.44 2.63
N PRO A 10 20.47 -0.82 3.16
CA PRO A 10 21.08 -2.13 2.93
C PRO A 10 20.17 -3.31 3.35
N ASP A 11 19.53 -3.20 4.52
CA ASP A 11 18.75 -4.29 5.15
C ASP A 11 17.29 -3.93 5.41
N PHE A 12 16.86 -2.73 5.04
CA PHE A 12 15.52 -2.23 5.35
C PHE A 12 14.99 -1.29 4.28
N VAL A 13 13.68 -1.06 4.32
CA VAL A 13 13.02 -0.02 3.53
C VAL A 13 12.26 0.86 4.51
N LEU A 14 12.48 2.18 4.42
CA LEU A 14 11.67 3.18 5.11
C LEU A 14 10.66 3.73 4.11
N VAL A 15 9.41 3.87 4.52
CA VAL A 15 8.36 4.47 3.69
C VAL A 15 7.63 5.55 4.47
N ALA A 16 7.14 6.55 3.77
CA ALA A 16 6.24 7.56 4.33
C ALA A 16 5.19 7.94 3.29
N ALA A 17 4.00 8.29 3.79
CA ALA A 17 2.89 8.82 3.02
C ALA A 17 2.34 10.05 3.73
N ASP A 18 1.81 10.99 2.97
CA ASP A 18 0.99 12.06 3.55
C ASP A 18 -0.39 11.53 3.96
N ASN A 19 -1.07 12.24 4.86
CA ASN A 19 -2.39 11.82 5.35
C ASN A 19 -3.56 12.51 4.63
N VAL A 20 -3.28 13.28 3.56
CA VAL A 20 -4.30 14.07 2.86
C VAL A 20 -4.98 13.22 1.80
N ALA A 21 -6.31 13.08 1.87
CA ALA A 21 -7.12 12.63 0.74
C ALA A 21 -7.83 13.84 0.13
N ALA A 22 -7.57 14.12 -1.14
CA ALA A 22 -8.16 15.26 -1.85
C ALA A 22 -8.83 14.80 -3.15
N ASN A 23 -9.99 15.37 -3.46
CA ASN A 23 -10.65 15.24 -4.75
C ASN A 23 -10.89 16.64 -5.32
N SER A 24 -10.26 16.94 -6.46
CA SER A 24 -10.20 18.29 -7.03
C SER A 24 -9.64 19.30 -6.02
N ILE A 25 -10.39 20.36 -5.69
CA ILE A 25 -10.00 21.37 -4.69
C ILE A 25 -10.45 21.03 -3.26
N LEU A 26 -11.25 19.97 -3.09
CA LEU A 26 -11.84 19.60 -1.81
C LEU A 26 -10.95 18.57 -1.10
N GLN A 27 -10.53 18.90 0.11
CA GLN A 27 -9.88 17.96 1.01
C GLN A 27 -10.95 17.13 1.73
N MET A 28 -11.01 15.84 1.42
CA MET A 28 -12.04 14.94 1.96
C MET A 28 -11.66 14.43 3.35
N LYS A 29 -10.37 14.18 3.58
CA LYS A 29 -9.87 13.58 4.83
C LYS A 29 -8.44 14.03 5.14
N HIS A 30 -8.14 14.19 6.43
CA HIS A 30 -6.82 14.57 6.94
C HIS A 30 -6.07 13.42 7.62
N ASP A 31 -6.73 12.27 7.81
CA ASP A 31 -6.22 11.04 8.43
C ASP A 31 -6.43 9.84 7.48
N ALA A 32 -6.02 10.00 6.22
CA ALA A 32 -6.02 8.91 5.26
C ALA A 32 -4.81 8.00 5.49
N ASP A 33 -5.04 6.73 5.84
CA ASP A 33 -3.99 5.72 5.84
C ASP A 33 -3.84 5.15 4.42
N LYS A 34 -2.67 5.38 3.85
CA LYS A 34 -2.32 4.98 2.47
C LYS A 34 -1.45 3.72 2.44
N MET A 35 -1.23 3.10 3.59
CA MET A 35 -0.36 1.95 3.77
C MET A 35 -1.18 0.67 3.94
N PHE A 36 -0.95 -0.29 3.07
CA PHE A 36 -1.66 -1.57 3.02
C PHE A 36 -0.70 -2.72 3.29
N LYS A 37 -0.84 -3.35 4.46
CA LYS A 37 0.02 -4.47 4.86
C LYS A 37 -0.35 -5.75 4.09
N LEU A 38 0.50 -6.17 3.15
CA LEU A 38 0.29 -7.39 2.36
C LEU A 38 0.83 -8.64 3.06
N SER A 39 1.92 -8.49 3.82
CA SER A 39 2.52 -9.56 4.62
C SER A 39 3.34 -8.97 5.77
N GLU A 40 3.99 -9.80 6.58
CA GLU A 40 4.87 -9.32 7.68
C GLU A 40 6.06 -8.50 7.17
N LYS A 41 6.54 -8.78 5.95
CA LYS A 41 7.71 -8.12 5.33
C LYS A 41 7.39 -7.45 3.99
N ILE A 42 6.11 -7.24 3.68
CA ILE A 42 5.66 -6.64 2.42
C ILE A 42 4.59 -5.61 2.73
N LEU A 43 4.84 -4.36 2.33
CA LEU A 43 3.96 -3.21 2.52
C LEU A 43 3.70 -2.57 1.15
N LEU A 44 2.45 -2.25 0.88
CA LEU A 44 2.02 -1.53 -0.32
C LEU A 44 1.61 -0.11 0.06
N LEU A 45 2.04 0.88 -0.70
CA LEU A 45 1.54 2.25 -0.59
C LEU A 45 0.78 2.57 -1.88
N CYS A 46 -0.42 3.14 -1.74
CA CYS A 46 -1.29 3.41 -2.88
C CYS A 46 -1.98 4.77 -2.72
N VAL A 47 -2.00 5.55 -3.79
CA VAL A 47 -2.66 6.86 -3.93
C VAL A 47 -3.51 6.86 -5.20
N GLY A 48 -4.53 7.71 -5.25
CA GLY A 48 -5.49 7.72 -6.36
C GLY A 48 -6.92 7.92 -5.87
N GLU A 49 -7.88 7.56 -6.71
CA GLU A 49 -9.30 7.74 -6.40
C GLU A 49 -9.72 6.91 -5.17
N ALA A 50 -10.54 7.53 -4.33
CA ALA A 50 -11.12 6.88 -3.17
C ALA A 50 -12.07 5.76 -3.64
N GLY A 51 -11.79 4.52 -3.24
CA GLY A 51 -12.54 3.34 -3.71
C GLY A 51 -11.66 2.45 -4.60
N ASP A 52 -11.11 3.00 -5.68
CA ASP A 52 -10.20 2.28 -6.57
C ASP A 52 -8.95 1.81 -5.83
N THR A 53 -8.34 2.71 -5.06
CA THR A 53 -7.17 2.43 -4.22
C THR A 53 -7.44 1.32 -3.20
N ALA A 54 -8.60 1.35 -2.54
CA ALA A 54 -9.00 0.35 -1.56
C ALA A 54 -9.26 -1.02 -2.21
N GLN A 55 -10.01 -1.06 -3.31
CA GLN A 55 -10.30 -2.29 -4.05
C GLN A 55 -9.03 -2.91 -4.62
N PHE A 56 -8.15 -2.09 -5.20
CA PHE A 56 -6.88 -2.55 -5.73
C PHE A 56 -6.00 -3.13 -4.63
N ALA A 57 -5.84 -2.42 -3.50
CA ALA A 57 -5.04 -2.89 -2.38
C ALA A 57 -5.59 -4.21 -1.79
N GLU A 58 -6.91 -4.33 -1.63
CA GLU A 58 -7.53 -5.55 -1.15
C GLU A 58 -7.33 -6.71 -2.14
N TYR A 59 -7.55 -6.47 -3.44
CA TYR A 59 -7.32 -7.46 -4.48
C TYR A 59 -5.88 -8.02 -4.43
N ILE A 60 -4.88 -7.15 -4.33
CA ILE A 60 -3.48 -7.56 -4.22
C ILE A 60 -3.25 -8.35 -2.92
N GLN A 61 -3.80 -7.90 -1.79
CA GLN A 61 -3.66 -8.59 -0.50
C GLN A 61 -4.23 -10.02 -0.55
N LYS A 62 -5.42 -10.20 -1.12
CA LYS A 62 -6.03 -11.53 -1.28
C LYS A 62 -5.19 -12.43 -2.17
N ASN A 63 -4.64 -11.92 -3.26
CA ASN A 63 -3.78 -12.70 -4.15
C ASN A 63 -2.46 -13.11 -3.48
N VAL A 64 -1.83 -12.22 -2.70
CA VAL A 64 -0.63 -12.55 -1.92
C VAL A 64 -0.92 -13.63 -0.88
N GLN A 65 -2.06 -13.55 -0.21
CA GLN A 65 -2.49 -14.57 0.75
C GLN A 65 -2.79 -15.91 0.07
N LEU A 66 -3.49 -15.90 -1.07
CA LEU A 66 -3.76 -17.10 -1.86
C LEU A 66 -2.47 -17.76 -2.34
N TYR A 67 -1.49 -16.98 -2.80
CA TYR A 67 -0.17 -17.49 -3.19
C TYR A 67 0.52 -18.19 -2.01
N LYS A 68 0.48 -17.57 -0.82
CA LYS A 68 1.05 -18.16 0.40
C LYS A 68 0.39 -19.51 0.74
N MET A 69 -0.93 -19.60 0.60
CA MET A 69 -1.68 -20.85 0.82
C MET A 69 -1.33 -21.93 -0.21
N ARG A 70 -1.26 -21.57 -1.49
CA ARG A 70 -1.00 -22.52 -2.58
C ARG A 70 0.42 -23.07 -2.57
N ASN A 71 1.40 -22.21 -2.30
CA ASN A 71 2.81 -22.55 -2.48
C ASN A 71 3.54 -22.81 -1.14
N GLY A 72 2.85 -22.64 0.00
CA GLY A 72 3.41 -22.77 1.35
C GLY A 72 4.50 -21.75 1.69
N LYS A 73 4.78 -20.79 0.80
CA LYS A 73 5.85 -19.81 0.89
C LYS A 73 5.36 -18.46 0.38
N ARG A 74 5.92 -17.37 0.90
CA ARG A 74 5.60 -16.01 0.45
C ARG A 74 6.09 -15.75 -0.98
N PRO A 75 5.46 -14.84 -1.73
CA PRO A 75 6.01 -14.36 -3.00
C PRO A 75 7.40 -13.78 -2.78
N ARG A 76 8.32 -14.03 -3.71
CA ARG A 76 9.61 -13.32 -3.76
C ARG A 76 9.41 -12.07 -4.60
N LEU A 77 9.55 -10.92 -3.97
CA LEU A 77 9.72 -9.65 -4.66
C LEU A 77 11.23 -9.52 -4.92
N GLY A 78 11.59 -9.32 -6.19
CA GLY A 78 12.99 -9.21 -6.63
C GLY A 78 13.63 -7.90 -6.21
#